data_AF-A0A2M7IKU4-F1
#
_entry.id   AF-A0A2M7IKU4-F1
#
_cell.length_a   1.000
_cell.length_b   1.000
_cell.length_c   1.000
_cell.angle_alpha   90.00
_cell.angle_beta   90.00
_cell.angle_gamma   90.00
#
_symmetry.space_group_name_H-M   'P 1'
#
loop_
_entity.id
_entity.type
_entity.pdbx_description
1 polymer ?
#
loop_
_entity_poly.entity_id
_entity_poly.type
_entity_poly.pdbx_seq_one_letter_code
_entity_poly.pdbx_strand_id
1 'polypeptide(L)'
;MSIFQSIILGIIQGLTEFLPISSSGHLILVPWIFNWTDQGLAYDALIHLATGLAIIIALRQEIGRILAGFNFKRQDSAYRKNRKSFGLIVLAVIPAGLAGLIFDNLIEEKLRIVEVVAWSLIFWGVVLWWAEYYNNKLTKKSSLEQLSWPHALGVGL
;
A
#
# COMPACT_ATOMS: atom_id res chain seq x y z
N MET A 1 -25.46 -5.55 3.57
CA MET A 1 -24.56 -4.92 4.55
C MET A 1 -25.33 -4.07 5.54
N SER A 2 -25.26 -4.38 6.84
CA SER A 2 -25.82 -3.54 7.91
C SER A 2 -24.79 -2.52 8.41
N ILE A 3 -25.24 -1.45 9.07
CA ILE A 3 -24.35 -0.44 9.69
C ILE A 3 -23.35 -1.10 10.65
N PHE A 4 -23.79 -2.11 11.40
CA PHE A 4 -22.92 -2.86 12.30
C PHE A 4 -21.77 -3.55 11.53
N GLN A 5 -22.08 -4.25 10.43
CA GLN A 5 -21.07 -4.88 9.59
C GLN A 5 -20.11 -3.84 9.00
N SER A 6 -20.63 -2.70 8.52
CA SER A 6 -19.79 -1.60 8.01
C SER A 6 -18.83 -1.02 9.06
N ILE A 7 -19.28 -0.88 10.31
CA ILE A 7 -18.41 -0.42 11.41
C ILE A 7 -17.28 -1.42 11.65
N ILE A 8 -17.60 -2.72 11.70
CA ILE A 8 -16.61 -3.77 11.90
C ILE A 8 -15.60 -3.80 10.76
N LEU A 9 -16.04 -3.80 9.50
CA LEU A 9 -15.15 -3.78 8.34
C LEU A 9 -14.30 -2.50 8.29
N GLY A 10 -14.86 -1.35 8.67
CA GLY A 10 -14.11 -0.09 8.78
C GLY A 10 -13.00 -0.15 9.84
N ILE A 11 -13.27 -0.74 11.01
CA ILE A 11 -12.25 -0.95 12.05
C ILE A 11 -11.17 -1.89 11.54
N ILE A 12 -11.56 -3.00 10.91
CA ILE A 12 -10.62 -3.98 10.36
C ILE A 12 -9.73 -3.34 9.30
N GLN A 13 -10.30 -2.60 8.35
CA GLN A 13 -9.55 -1.84 7.35
C GLN A 13 -8.57 -0.87 8.00
N GLY A 14 -9.02 -0.06 8.96
CA GLY A 14 -8.16 0.91 9.64
C GLY A 14 -7.00 0.28 10.42
N LEU A 15 -7.20 -0.92 10.98
CA LEU A 15 -6.15 -1.65 11.70
C LEU A 15 -5.18 -2.39 10.76
N THR A 16 -5.70 -2.94 9.67
CA THR A 16 -4.95 -3.85 8.79
C THR A 16 -4.23 -3.14 7.64
N GLU A 17 -4.70 -1.96 7.20
CA GLU A 17 -4.11 -1.23 6.06
C GLU A 17 -2.64 -0.85 6.31
N PHE A 18 -2.29 -0.53 7.55
CA PHE A 18 -0.94 -0.07 7.91
C PHE A 18 -0.02 -1.21 8.34
N LEU A 19 -0.54 -2.42 8.42
CA LEU A 19 0.20 -3.62 8.75
C LEU A 19 0.42 -4.45 7.48
N PRO A 20 1.57 -5.11 7.31
CA PRO A 20 1.84 -5.93 6.13
C PRO A 20 1.12 -7.28 6.20
N ILE A 21 -0.20 -7.27 6.35
CA ILE A 21 -1.05 -8.46 6.56
C ILE A 21 -2.25 -8.53 5.60
N SER A 22 -2.27 -7.70 4.54
CA SER A 22 -3.32 -7.59 3.53
C SER A 22 -4.71 -7.24 4.08
N SER A 23 -5.02 -5.95 4.09
CA SER A 23 -6.33 -5.41 4.46
C SER A 23 -7.46 -5.92 3.54
N SER A 24 -7.24 -5.93 2.22
CA SER A 24 -8.19 -6.46 1.25
C SER A 24 -8.52 -7.94 1.51
N GLY A 25 -7.55 -8.73 1.94
CA GLY A 25 -7.79 -10.13 2.32
C GLY A 25 -8.73 -10.26 3.53
N HIS A 26 -8.55 -9.42 4.55
CA HIS A 26 -9.44 -9.40 5.72
C HIS A 26 -10.85 -8.93 5.37
N LEU A 27 -10.98 -7.97 4.45
CA LEU A 27 -12.28 -7.51 3.93
C LEU A 27 -13.04 -8.58 3.14
N ILE A 28 -12.36 -9.59 2.61
CA ILE A 28 -12.99 -10.74 1.92
C ILE A 28 -13.27 -11.88 2.92
N LEU A 29 -12.29 -12.22 3.75
CA LEU A 29 -12.37 -13.35 4.66
C LEU A 29 -13.36 -13.14 5.80
N VAL A 30 -13.48 -11.93 6.34
CA VAL A 30 -14.39 -11.66 7.47
C VAL A 30 -15.85 -11.84 7.05
N PRO A 31 -16.36 -11.22 5.97
CA PRO A 31 -17.68 -11.52 5.47
C PRO A 31 -17.88 -13.01 5.17
N TRP A 32 -16.88 -13.67 4.60
CA TRP A 32 -16.97 -15.11 4.30
C TRP A 32 -17.13 -15.97 5.56
N ILE A 33 -16.30 -15.75 6.59
CA ILE A 33 -16.34 -16.49 7.87
C ILE A 33 -17.69 -16.31 8.57
N PHE A 34 -18.24 -15.09 8.57
CA PHE A 34 -19.51 -14.80 9.23
C PHE A 34 -20.73 -14.94 8.32
N ASN A 35 -20.55 -15.46 7.09
CA ASN A 35 -21.60 -15.61 6.08
C ASN A 35 -22.38 -14.31 5.81
N TRP A 36 -21.66 -13.18 5.76
CA TRP A 36 -22.20 -11.88 5.39
C TRP A 36 -22.20 -11.72 3.86
N THR A 37 -23.13 -10.91 3.36
CA THR A 37 -23.12 -10.48 1.95
C THR A 37 -21.85 -9.67 1.66
N ASP A 38 -21.11 -9.96 0.59
CA ASP A 38 -19.98 -9.12 0.15
C ASP A 38 -20.43 -7.65 0.00
N GLN A 39 -19.60 -6.74 0.51
CA GLN A 39 -19.77 -5.30 0.41
C GLN A 39 -19.48 -4.77 -1.00
N GLY A 40 -18.73 -5.53 -1.81
CA GLY A 40 -18.39 -5.21 -3.19
C GLY A 40 -17.27 -4.19 -3.34
N LEU A 41 -16.73 -4.12 -4.56
CA LEU A 41 -15.51 -3.36 -4.88
C LEU A 41 -15.64 -1.85 -4.60
N ALA A 42 -16.82 -1.27 -4.86
CA ALA A 42 -17.06 0.16 -4.62
C ALA A 42 -16.93 0.52 -3.13
N TYR A 43 -17.41 -0.35 -2.24
CA TYR A 43 -17.24 -0.14 -0.80
C TYR A 43 -15.77 -0.26 -0.40
N ASP A 44 -15.08 -1.29 -0.89
CA ASP A 44 -13.65 -1.48 -0.63
C ASP A 44 -12.84 -0.25 -1.08
N ALA A 45 -13.10 0.28 -2.28
CA ALA A 45 -12.44 1.47 -2.78
C ALA A 45 -12.67 2.70 -1.88
N LEU A 46 -13.89 2.88 -1.35
CA LEU A 46 -14.21 4.00 -0.45
C LEU A 46 -13.48 3.91 0.89
N ILE A 47 -13.38 2.72 1.48
CA ILE A 47 -12.68 2.56 2.77
C ILE A 47 -11.15 2.61 2.61
N HIS A 48 -10.59 2.17 1.48
CA HIS A 48 -9.19 2.41 1.13
C HIS A 48 -8.91 3.90 0.92
N LEU A 49 -9.84 4.63 0.29
CA LEU A 49 -9.73 6.09 0.17
C LEU A 49 -9.73 6.75 1.56
N ALA A 50 -10.57 6.28 2.49
CA ALA A 50 -10.60 6.80 3.86
C ALA A 50 -9.28 6.59 4.62
N THR A 51 -8.67 5.40 4.54
CA THR A 51 -7.35 5.15 5.15
C THR A 51 -6.24 5.91 4.44
N GLY A 52 -6.32 6.07 3.11
CA GLY A 52 -5.41 6.92 2.33
C GLY A 52 -5.48 8.38 2.76
N LEU A 53 -6.68 8.92 2.97
CA LEU A 53 -6.88 10.28 3.51
C LEU A 53 -6.31 10.40 4.93
N ALA A 54 -6.44 9.38 5.77
CA ALA A 54 -5.85 9.38 7.10
C ALA A 54 -4.32 9.52 7.04
N ILE A 55 -3.64 8.80 6.12
CA ILE A 55 -2.19 8.97 5.88
C ILE A 55 -1.88 10.39 5.40
N ILE A 56 -2.65 10.91 4.44
CA ILE A 56 -2.42 12.26 3.90
C ILE A 56 -2.49 13.32 4.99
N ILE A 57 -3.46 13.21 5.90
CA ILE A 57 -3.63 14.14 7.03
C ILE A 57 -2.51 13.98 8.06
N ALA A 58 -2.18 12.73 8.40
CA ALA A 58 -1.13 12.41 9.38
C ALA A 58 0.24 12.91 8.92
N LEU A 59 0.57 12.71 7.64
CA LEU A 59 1.86 13.06 7.02
C LEU A 59 1.80 14.35 6.18
N ARG A 60 0.81 15.22 6.43
CA ARG A 60 0.57 16.42 5.61
C ARG A 60 1.79 17.33 5.44
N GLN A 61 2.65 17.40 6.46
CA GLN A 61 3.85 18.23 6.42
C GLN A 61 4.93 17.60 5.54
N GLU A 62 5.16 16.30 5.69
CA GLU A 62 6.10 15.50 4.91
C GLU A 62 5.69 15.47 3.43
N ILE A 63 4.42 15.20 3.17
CA ILE A 63 3.84 15.22 1.82
C ILE A 63 3.99 16.62 1.21
N GLY A 64 3.69 17.69 1.95
CA GLY A 64 3.91 19.06 1.49
C GLY A 64 5.37 19.33 1.10
N ARG A 65 6.34 18.83 1.88
CA ARG A 65 7.78 18.94 1.54
C ARG A 65 8.14 18.16 0.28
N ILE A 66 7.65 16.94 0.14
CA ILE A 66 7.88 16.09 -1.04
C ILE A 66 7.29 16.75 -2.29
N LEU A 67 6.04 17.22 -2.22
CA LEU A 67 5.36 17.90 -3.34
C LEU A 67 6.06 19.21 -3.74
N ALA A 68 6.64 19.94 -2.78
CA ALA A 68 7.47 21.10 -3.10
C ALA A 68 8.70 20.75 -3.96
N GLY A 69 9.12 19.48 -3.98
CA GLY A 69 10.16 18.95 -4.86
C GLY A 69 9.85 19.05 -6.35
N PHE A 70 8.56 19.20 -6.73
CA PHE A 70 8.13 19.47 -8.10
C PHE A 70 8.61 20.83 -8.63
N ASN A 71 8.96 21.78 -7.76
CA ASN A 71 9.45 23.08 -8.20
C ASN A 71 10.92 23.00 -8.67
N PHE A 72 11.11 22.76 -9.96
CA PHE A 72 12.44 22.61 -10.56
C PHE A 72 13.29 23.89 -10.56
N LYS A 73 12.66 25.07 -10.37
CA LYS A 73 13.34 26.38 -10.42
C LYS A 73 14.14 26.71 -9.16
N ARG A 74 13.79 26.14 -8.00
CA ARG A 74 14.54 26.34 -6.74
C ARG A 74 15.67 25.31 -6.63
N GLN A 75 16.89 25.78 -6.35
CA GLN A 75 18.10 24.94 -6.35
C GLN A 75 18.71 24.70 -4.97
N ASP A 76 18.11 25.22 -3.89
CA ASP A 76 18.64 25.05 -2.54
C ASP A 76 18.78 23.56 -2.17
N SER A 77 19.73 23.25 -1.29
CA SER A 77 20.04 21.88 -0.88
C SER A 77 18.81 21.12 -0.37
N ALA A 78 17.91 21.79 0.35
CA ALA A 78 16.63 21.23 0.81
C ALA A 78 15.70 20.86 -0.35
N TYR A 79 15.58 21.72 -1.37
CA TYR A 79 14.74 21.45 -2.56
C TYR A 79 15.29 20.31 -3.41
N ARG A 80 16.62 20.17 -3.51
CA ARG A 80 17.23 19.03 -4.21
C ARG A 80 16.89 17.70 -3.55
N LYS A 81 16.89 17.65 -2.21
CA LYS A 81 16.49 16.46 -1.45
C LYS A 81 15.01 16.13 -1.69
N ASN A 82 14.13 17.13 -1.58
CA ASN A 82 12.69 16.96 -1.83
C ASN A 82 12.40 16.49 -3.27
N ARG A 83 13.13 17.03 -4.25
CA ARG A 83 13.01 16.61 -5.67
C ARG A 83 13.43 15.16 -5.89
N LYS A 84 14.50 14.71 -5.22
CA LYS A 84 14.91 13.30 -5.24
C LYS A 84 13.79 12.42 -4.65
N SER A 85 13.28 12.75 -3.47
CA SER A 85 12.19 12.00 -2.84
C SER A 85 10.93 11.96 -3.73
N PHE A 86 10.55 13.09 -4.31
CA PHE A 86 9.43 13.18 -5.26
C PHE A 86 9.62 12.24 -6.45
N GLY A 87 10.79 12.29 -7.10
CA GLY A 87 11.09 11.42 -8.23
C GLY A 87 11.09 9.93 -7.87
N LEU A 88 11.64 9.56 -6.71
CA LEU A 88 11.63 8.17 -6.25
C LEU A 88 10.20 7.65 -6.04
N ILE A 89 9.32 8.46 -5.44
CA ILE A 89 7.92 8.08 -5.22
C ILE A 89 7.18 7.93 -6.56
N VAL A 90 7.34 8.90 -7.47
CA VAL A 90 6.74 8.81 -8.82
C VAL A 90 7.18 7.53 -9.52
N LEU A 91 8.47 7.22 -9.46
CA LEU A 91 9.02 6.02 -10.10
C LEU A 91 8.51 4.72 -9.47
N ALA A 92 8.27 4.70 -8.16
CA ALA A 92 7.70 3.55 -7.46
C ALA A 92 6.19 3.36 -7.74
N VAL A 93 5.43 4.44 -7.95
CA VAL A 93 3.98 4.37 -8.19
C VAL A 93 3.63 3.95 -9.61
N ILE A 94 4.45 4.32 -10.61
CA ILE A 94 4.15 4.08 -12.02
C ILE A 94 3.91 2.60 -12.35
N PRO A 95 4.77 1.64 -11.98
CA PRO A 95 4.57 0.23 -12.35
C PRO A 95 3.29 -0.34 -11.76
N ALA A 96 3.01 -0.07 -10.48
CA ALA A 96 1.78 -0.50 -9.81
C ALA A 96 0.52 0.11 -10.46
N GLY A 97 0.54 1.40 -10.77
CA GLY A 97 -0.58 2.07 -11.45
C GLY A 97 -0.84 1.52 -12.86
N LEU A 98 0.22 1.25 -13.63
CA LEU A 98 0.11 0.62 -14.95
C LEU A 98 -0.42 -0.81 -14.86
N ALA A 99 0.05 -1.60 -13.89
CA ALA A 99 -0.45 -2.95 -13.67
C ALA A 99 -1.95 -2.92 -13.32
N GLY A 100 -2.39 -2.01 -12.45
CA GLY A 100 -3.80 -1.82 -12.13
C GLY A 100 -4.66 -1.52 -13.37
N LEU A 101 -4.21 -0.60 -14.24
CA LEU A 101 -4.94 -0.25 -15.47
C LEU A 101 -4.98 -1.38 -16.50
N ILE A 102 -3.92 -2.19 -16.60
CA ILE A 102 -3.83 -3.29 -17.58
C ILE A 102 -4.59 -4.53 -17.11
N PHE A 103 -4.57 -4.82 -15.81
CA PHE A 103 -5.08 -6.07 -15.23
C PHE A 103 -6.38 -5.91 -14.43
N ASP A 104 -7.05 -4.75 -14.48
CA ASP A 104 -8.26 -4.43 -13.69
C ASP A 104 -9.30 -5.57 -13.68
N ASN A 105 -9.75 -6.01 -14.86
CA ASN A 105 -10.73 -7.10 -15.00
C ASN A 105 -10.25 -8.42 -14.38
N LEU A 106 -8.95 -8.73 -14.49
CA LEU A 106 -8.37 -9.95 -13.92
C LEU A 106 -8.33 -9.88 -12.38
N ILE A 107 -8.04 -8.70 -11.84
CA ILE A 107 -8.02 -8.44 -10.40
C ILE A 107 -9.42 -8.61 -9.82
N GLU A 108 -10.44 -8.02 -10.45
CA GLU A 108 -11.82 -8.08 -9.98
C GLU A 108 -12.36 -9.53 -9.97
N GLU A 109 -12.15 -10.29 -11.04
CA GLU A 109 -12.74 -11.63 -11.18
C GLU A 109 -11.95 -12.72 -10.45
N LYS A 110 -10.60 -12.67 -10.50
CA LYS A 110 -9.77 -13.80 -10.07
C LYS A 110 -9.11 -13.63 -8.73
N LEU A 111 -8.86 -12.39 -8.28
CA LEU A 111 -8.12 -12.16 -7.03
C LEU A 111 -9.02 -12.02 -5.80
N ARG A 112 -10.35 -11.87 -5.97
CA ARG A 112 -11.32 -11.82 -4.86
C ARG A 112 -11.81 -13.19 -4.38
N ILE A 113 -11.37 -14.26 -5.04
CA ILE A 113 -11.73 -15.64 -4.67
C ILE A 113 -11.03 -16.02 -3.36
N VAL A 114 -11.78 -16.56 -2.40
CA VAL A 114 -11.31 -16.85 -1.03
C VAL A 114 -10.06 -17.72 -1.03
N GLU A 115 -10.01 -18.74 -1.89
CA GLU A 115 -8.87 -19.63 -2.03
C GLU A 115 -7.62 -18.88 -2.50
N VAL A 116 -7.76 -17.96 -3.45
CA VAL A 116 -6.65 -17.14 -3.97
C VAL A 116 -6.14 -16.19 -2.89
N VAL A 117 -7.05 -15.56 -2.15
CA VAL A 117 -6.71 -14.70 -1.00
C VAL A 117 -5.95 -15.48 0.07
N ALA A 118 -6.43 -16.67 0.44
CA ALA A 118 -5.78 -17.51 1.45
C ALA A 118 -4.36 -17.91 1.06
N TRP A 119 -4.16 -18.37 -0.18
CA TRP A 119 -2.82 -18.71 -0.68
C TRP A 119 -1.91 -17.48 -0.79
N SER A 120 -2.44 -16.33 -1.20
CA SER A 120 -1.69 -15.08 -1.27
C SER A 120 -1.18 -14.63 0.11
N LEU A 121 -2.03 -14.73 1.15
CA LEU A 121 -1.66 -14.42 2.53
C LEU A 121 -0.52 -15.31 3.05
N ILE A 122 -0.61 -16.62 2.78
CA ILE A 122 0.44 -17.57 3.16
C ILE A 122 1.73 -17.24 2.42
N PHE A 123 1.66 -17.05 1.10
CA PHE A 123 2.82 -16.73 0.28
C PHE A 123 3.54 -15.47 0.77
N TRP A 124 2.81 -14.36 0.94
CA TRP A 124 3.40 -13.10 1.41
C TRP A 124 3.89 -13.18 2.86
N GLY A 125 3.22 -13.95 3.72
CA GLY A 125 3.74 -14.24 5.07
C GLY A 125 5.10 -14.94 5.03
N VAL A 126 5.28 -15.91 4.14
CA VAL A 126 6.58 -16.59 3.92
C VAL A 126 7.60 -15.62 3.34
N VAL A 127 7.23 -14.78 2.38
CA VAL A 127 8.12 -13.76 1.79
C VAL A 127 8.60 -12.76 2.85
N LEU A 128 7.71 -12.27 3.71
CA LEU A 128 8.07 -11.34 4.79
C LEU A 128 8.98 -12.01 5.82
N TRP A 129 8.68 -13.24 6.23
CA TRP A 129 9.54 -14.02 7.12
C TRP A 129 10.93 -14.23 6.50
N TRP A 130 10.98 -14.56 5.21
CA TRP A 130 12.23 -14.74 4.48
C TRP A 130 13.02 -13.42 4.38
N ALA A 131 12.36 -12.31 4.07
CA ALA A 131 12.98 -10.99 4.02
C ALA A 131 13.59 -10.61 5.38
N GLU A 132 12.87 -10.85 6.48
CA GLU A 132 13.36 -10.60 7.83
C GLU A 132 14.57 -11.50 8.18
N TYR A 133 14.51 -12.79 7.84
CA TYR A 133 15.61 -13.73 8.07
C TYR A 133 16.92 -13.30 7.38
N TYR A 134 16.84 -12.72 6.17
CA TYR A 134 18.02 -12.24 5.45
C TYR A 134 18.46 -10.85 5.91
N ASN A 135 17.53 -9.96 6.24
CA ASN A 135 17.85 -8.60 6.65
C ASN A 135 18.46 -8.54 8.06
N ASN A 136 18.10 -9.47 8.96
CA ASN A 136 18.74 -9.61 10.27
C ASN A 136 20.24 -9.97 10.19
N LYS A 137 20.75 -10.38 9.01
CA LYS A 137 22.19 -10.59 8.77
C LYS A 137 22.91 -9.34 8.22
N LEU A 138 22.16 -8.31 7.79
CA LEU A 138 22.69 -7.08 7.22
C LEU A 138 22.67 -5.97 8.29
N THR A 139 23.79 -5.78 8.99
CA THR A 139 23.97 -4.78 10.07
C THR A 139 23.93 -3.30 9.61
N LYS A 140 23.52 -3.02 8.37
CA LYS A 140 23.52 -1.67 7.80
C LYS A 140 22.12 -1.07 7.86
N LYS A 141 21.89 -0.18 8.84
CA LYS A 141 20.71 0.71 8.84
C LYS A 141 20.78 1.62 7.61
N SER A 142 20.13 1.21 6.53
CA SER A 142 19.99 2.02 5.32
C SER A 142 19.02 3.16 5.63
N SER A 143 19.52 4.40 5.65
CA SER A 143 18.64 5.56 5.84
C SER A 143 17.86 5.82 4.55
N LEU A 144 16.64 6.38 4.67
CA LEU A 144 15.82 6.76 3.51
C LEU A 144 16.55 7.70 2.54
N GLU A 145 17.59 8.40 3.00
CA GLU A 145 18.42 9.29 2.18
C GLU A 145 19.31 8.52 1.19
N GLN A 146 19.66 7.27 1.51
CA GLN A 146 20.50 6.38 0.71
C GLN A 146 19.70 5.64 -0.37
N LEU A 147 18.37 5.80 -0.43
CA LEU A 147 17.56 5.21 -1.48
C LEU A 147 18.01 5.71 -2.87
N SER A 148 18.10 4.76 -3.80
CA SER A 148 18.57 4.97 -5.16
C SER A 148 17.42 4.69 -6.12
N TRP A 149 17.51 5.14 -7.37
CA TRP A 149 16.47 4.91 -8.37
C TRP A 149 16.15 3.42 -8.61
N PRO A 150 17.15 2.51 -8.68
CA PRO A 150 16.88 1.06 -8.72
C PRO A 150 16.08 0.54 -7.51
N HIS A 151 16.35 1.07 -6.30
CA HIS A 151 15.57 0.69 -5.12
C HIS A 151 14.10 1.11 -5.27
N ALA A 152 13.82 2.31 -5.80
CA ALA A 152 12.45 2.77 -6.01
C ALA A 152 11.70 1.93 -7.06
N LEU A 153 12.36 1.55 -8.16
CA LEU A 153 11.78 0.63 -9.15
C LEU A 153 11.50 -0.74 -8.56
N GLY A 154 12.45 -1.30 -7.80
CA GLY A 154 12.29 -2.60 -7.16
C GLY A 154 11.21 -2.64 -6.06
N VAL A 155 10.87 -1.49 -5.48
CA VAL A 155 9.72 -1.36 -4.56
C VAL A 155 8.40 -1.22 -5.31
N GLY A 156 8.42 -0.58 -6.49
CA GLY A 156 7.22 -0.38 -7.31
C GLY A 156 6.79 -1.60 -8.11
N LEU A 157 7.71 -2.53 -8.39
CA LEU A 157 7.49 -3.84 -9.00
C LEU A 157 7.10 -4.87 -7.94
#